data_AF-A0A3B3XHH5-F1
#
_entry.id   AF-A0A3B3XHH5-F1
#
_cell.length_a   1.000
_cell.length_b   1.000
_cell.length_c   1.000
_cell.angle_alpha   90.00
_cell.angle_beta   90.00
_cell.angle_gamma   90.00
#
_symmetry.space_group_name_H-M   'P 1'
#
loop_
_entity.id
_entity.type
_entity.pdbx_description
1 polymer ?
#
loop_
_entity_poly.entity_id
_entity_poly.type
_entity_poly.pdbx_seq_one_letter_code
_entity_poly.pdbx_strand_id
1 'polypeptide(L)'
;MNESFPLTSILAFRLFVDLKRLSDPVVRDHLQLDSPSRPELSVHTFPYESVYTELQAICAALGPKDKVWICDKASCALTQVVPKAHRTPIPYTPLCLSKAVKNATEIKGMKMAHIKDAVALCELFAWLEKEIPNGNVTEISAADKAEELRSQQKDFVGLSFPTISSVGPNGAIIHYRPLPETNRTLTVNEVYLIDSGAQYIDGTTDVTRTVHFGTPSAFEQECFTYVLKGHIAVSAAIFPNGTKGHLLDSFARATLWESGLDYLHGTGHGVGCFLNVHEGPCGISYKTFADEPLEAGMIVSDEPGYYEDGSFGIRIENVVLVVPAKPKYNYRNRGSLTFEPLTLVPIQVKMMNTELLTQKEKDWVNEYHRRCREVIGAELERQGKMEALQWLVRETQPVV
;
A
#
# COMPACT_ATOMS: atom_id res chain seq x y z
N MET A 1 -9.73 3.06 17.82
CA MET A 1 -9.59 1.61 17.61
C MET A 1 -10.97 1.03 17.41
N ASN A 2 -11.26 0.56 16.20
CA ASN A 2 -12.51 -0.13 15.87
C ASN A 2 -12.24 -1.62 16.07
N GLU A 3 -12.73 -2.18 17.17
CA GLU A 3 -12.52 -3.60 17.49
C GLU A 3 -13.85 -4.34 17.36
N SER A 4 -13.84 -5.47 16.65
CA SER A 4 -14.95 -6.41 16.56
C SER A 4 -14.37 -7.82 16.39
N PHE A 5 -15.06 -8.82 16.91
CA PHE A 5 -14.66 -10.23 16.77
C PHE A 5 -15.81 -11.02 16.12
N PRO A 6 -15.60 -11.64 14.95
CA PRO A 6 -16.52 -12.63 14.42
C PRO A 6 -16.16 -14.02 14.97
N LEU A 7 -17.17 -14.77 15.44
CA LEU A 7 -17.04 -16.21 15.70
C LEU A 7 -18.00 -16.97 14.79
N THR A 8 -17.46 -17.91 14.02
CA THR A 8 -18.22 -18.75 13.08
C THR A 8 -18.30 -20.17 13.63
N SER A 9 -19.52 -20.64 13.88
CA SER A 9 -19.82 -22.06 14.08
C SER A 9 -20.66 -22.57 12.91
N ILE A 10 -20.69 -23.89 12.67
CA ILE A 10 -21.37 -24.51 11.52
C ILE A 10 -22.87 -24.16 11.42
N LEU A 11 -23.48 -23.54 12.46
CA LEU A 11 -24.91 -23.22 12.52
C LEU A 11 -25.26 -21.81 13.08
N ALA A 12 -24.29 -20.94 13.39
CA ALA A 12 -24.59 -19.60 13.90
C ALA A 12 -23.42 -18.61 13.74
N PHE A 13 -23.74 -17.38 13.36
CA PHE A 13 -22.82 -16.24 13.28
C PHE A 13 -22.99 -15.34 14.50
N ARG A 14 -21.90 -15.10 15.24
CA ARG A 14 -21.92 -14.19 16.41
C ARG A 14 -21.00 -13.00 16.16
N LEU A 15 -21.57 -11.79 16.29
CA LEU A 15 -20.85 -10.52 16.15
C LEU A 15 -20.77 -9.81 17.51
N PHE A 16 -19.55 -9.65 18.01
CA PHE A 16 -19.25 -8.92 19.24
C PHE A 16 -18.86 -7.48 18.90
N VAL A 17 -19.69 -6.51 19.30
CA VAL A 17 -19.53 -5.10 18.95
C VAL A 17 -20.17 -4.19 20.00
N ASP A 18 -19.78 -2.91 20.05
CA ASP A 18 -20.57 -1.90 20.75
C ASP A 18 -21.93 -1.74 20.06
N LEU A 19 -22.99 -2.24 20.71
CA LEU A 19 -24.34 -2.30 20.16
C LEU A 19 -24.89 -0.91 19.78
N LYS A 20 -24.37 0.17 20.35
CA LYS A 20 -24.78 1.54 19.96
C LYS A 20 -24.48 1.83 18.49
N ARG A 21 -23.44 1.20 17.92
CA ARG A 21 -23.06 1.35 16.52
C ARG A 21 -24.03 0.66 15.56
N LEU A 22 -24.86 -0.27 16.06
CA LEU A 22 -25.90 -0.96 15.30
C LEU A 22 -27.25 -0.23 15.34
N SER A 23 -27.27 1.03 15.79
CA SER A 23 -28.47 1.88 15.73
C SER A 23 -28.71 2.46 14.34
N ASP A 24 -27.68 2.50 13.48
CA ASP A 24 -27.79 2.97 12.11
C ASP A 24 -28.66 2.03 11.25
N PRO A 25 -29.79 2.50 10.69
CA PRO A 25 -30.68 1.68 9.87
C PRO A 25 -29.97 1.01 8.68
N VAL A 26 -28.97 1.67 8.08
CA VAL A 26 -28.22 1.14 6.93
C VAL A 26 -27.40 -0.08 7.35
N VAL A 27 -26.76 -0.02 8.52
CA VAL A 27 -25.98 -1.14 9.07
C VAL A 27 -26.90 -2.31 9.43
N ARG A 28 -28.05 -2.02 10.03
CA ARG A 28 -29.03 -3.05 10.42
C ARG A 28 -29.61 -3.78 9.21
N ASP A 29 -29.95 -3.03 8.17
CA ASP A 29 -30.46 -3.56 6.90
C ASP A 29 -29.39 -4.40 6.19
N HIS A 30 -28.16 -3.88 6.09
CA HIS A 30 -27.03 -4.59 5.49
C HIS A 30 -26.75 -5.93 6.18
N LEU A 31 -26.77 -5.97 7.51
CA LEU A 31 -26.59 -7.18 8.30
C LEU A 31 -27.87 -8.02 8.45
N GLN A 32 -29.00 -7.54 7.91
CA GLN A 32 -30.33 -8.16 7.99
C GLN A 32 -30.74 -8.54 9.43
N LEU A 33 -30.46 -7.66 10.39
CA LEU A 33 -30.68 -7.97 11.82
C LEU A 33 -32.16 -8.08 12.20
N ASP A 34 -33.04 -7.36 11.50
CA ASP A 34 -34.47 -7.26 11.83
C ASP A 34 -35.35 -8.20 11.01
N SER A 35 -34.92 -8.59 9.82
CA SER A 35 -35.69 -9.45 8.89
C SER A 35 -34.75 -10.26 8.00
N PRO A 36 -34.13 -11.33 8.55
CA PRO A 36 -33.15 -12.13 7.81
C PRO A 36 -33.81 -12.89 6.65
N SER A 37 -33.31 -12.68 5.45
CA SER A 37 -33.76 -13.41 4.25
C SER A 37 -33.36 -14.89 4.27
N ARG A 38 -32.32 -15.24 5.05
CA ARG A 38 -31.78 -16.59 5.25
C ARG A 38 -31.59 -16.84 6.74
N PRO A 39 -32.58 -17.42 7.44
CA PRO A 39 -32.53 -17.62 8.88
C PRO A 39 -31.28 -18.37 9.37
N GLU A 40 -30.78 -19.32 8.56
CA GLU A 40 -29.57 -20.10 8.83
C GLU A 40 -28.26 -19.29 8.77
N LEU A 41 -28.29 -18.09 8.18
CA LEU A 41 -27.17 -17.14 8.12
C LEU A 41 -27.37 -15.92 9.03
N SER A 42 -28.33 -15.99 9.96
CA SER A 42 -28.63 -14.86 10.84
C SER A 42 -27.44 -14.48 11.71
N VAL A 43 -27.15 -13.17 11.78
CA VAL A 43 -26.11 -12.60 12.64
C VAL A 43 -26.70 -12.29 14.01
N HIS A 44 -26.22 -12.99 15.03
CA HIS A 44 -26.56 -12.72 16.42
C HIS A 44 -25.55 -11.72 17.00
N THR A 45 -26.04 -10.60 17.51
CA THR A 45 -25.20 -9.51 18.01
C THR A 45 -25.09 -9.55 19.53
N PHE A 46 -23.88 -9.34 20.03
CA PHE A 46 -23.56 -9.38 21.45
C PHE A 46 -22.71 -8.15 21.82
N PRO A 47 -22.80 -7.66 23.08
CA PRO A 47 -21.89 -6.63 23.56
C PRO A 47 -20.43 -7.03 23.38
N TYR A 48 -19.57 -6.11 22.96
CA TYR A 48 -18.14 -6.36 22.74
C TYR A 48 -17.47 -7.11 23.91
N GLU A 49 -17.74 -6.67 25.14
CA GLU A 49 -17.15 -7.22 26.37
C GLU A 49 -17.57 -8.67 26.68
N SER A 50 -18.62 -9.20 26.04
CA SER A 50 -19.11 -10.56 26.29
C SER A 50 -18.40 -11.63 25.45
N VAL A 51 -17.44 -11.25 24.60
CA VAL A 51 -16.70 -12.20 23.74
C VAL A 51 -16.06 -13.34 24.54
N TYR A 52 -15.48 -13.01 25.69
CA TYR A 52 -14.80 -13.98 26.55
C TYR A 52 -15.80 -14.99 27.14
N THR A 53 -16.89 -14.50 27.74
CA THR A 53 -17.89 -15.34 28.40
C THR A 53 -18.68 -16.19 27.42
N GLU A 54 -19.02 -15.66 26.25
CA GLU A 54 -19.69 -16.42 25.19
C GLU A 54 -18.78 -17.49 24.60
N LEU A 55 -17.49 -17.19 24.39
CA LEU A 55 -16.52 -18.19 23.93
C LEU A 55 -16.34 -19.31 24.97
N GLN A 56 -16.35 -19.00 26.26
CA GLN A 56 -16.33 -20.01 27.33
C GLN A 56 -17.54 -20.94 27.27
N ALA A 57 -18.75 -20.38 27.12
CA ALA A 57 -19.98 -21.15 27.01
C ALA A 57 -19.96 -22.09 25.80
N ILE A 58 -19.46 -21.61 24.66
CA ILE A 58 -19.29 -22.42 23.44
C ILE A 58 -18.27 -23.54 23.68
N CYS A 59 -17.13 -23.22 24.29
CA CYS A 59 -16.09 -24.21 24.58
C CYS A 59 -16.57 -25.30 25.55
N ALA A 60 -17.45 -24.96 26.50
CA ALA A 60 -18.03 -25.92 27.44
C ALA A 60 -19.01 -26.90 26.78
N ALA A 61 -19.59 -26.53 25.63
CA ALA A 61 -20.52 -27.35 24.87
C ALA A 61 -19.87 -28.22 23.78
N LEU A 62 -18.54 -28.15 23.62
CA LEU A 62 -17.83 -28.90 22.58
C LEU A 62 -17.85 -30.41 22.84
N GLY A 63 -18.17 -31.18 21.80
CA GLY A 63 -18.00 -32.62 21.79
C GLY A 63 -16.52 -33.03 21.65
N PRO A 64 -16.15 -34.29 21.96
CA PRO A 64 -14.76 -34.73 22.02
C PRO A 64 -13.93 -34.54 20.73
N LYS A 65 -14.59 -34.50 19.57
CA LYS A 65 -13.94 -34.35 18.25
C LYS A 65 -13.97 -32.93 17.72
N ASP A 66 -14.72 -32.02 18.35
CA ASP A 66 -14.90 -30.68 17.85
C ASP A 66 -13.60 -29.89 17.93
N LYS A 67 -13.40 -28.99 16.99
CA LYS A 67 -12.22 -28.14 16.90
C LYS A 67 -12.63 -26.69 16.78
N VAL A 68 -11.84 -25.82 17.39
CA VAL A 68 -11.98 -24.37 17.30
C VAL A 68 -10.72 -23.84 16.63
N TRP A 69 -10.88 -23.27 15.44
CA TRP A 69 -9.83 -22.49 14.81
C TRP A 69 -9.65 -21.17 15.56
N ILE A 70 -8.39 -20.85 15.85
CA ILE A 70 -8.02 -19.56 16.42
C ILE A 70 -6.72 -19.09 15.77
N CYS A 71 -6.65 -17.81 15.40
CA CYS A 71 -5.42 -17.22 14.90
C CYS A 71 -4.31 -17.35 15.95
N ASP A 72 -3.11 -17.79 15.57
CA ASP A 72 -1.97 -17.87 16.50
C ASP A 72 -1.49 -16.50 17.01
N LYS A 73 -1.95 -15.41 16.35
CA LYS A 73 -1.78 -14.01 16.77
C LYS A 73 -2.91 -13.50 17.68
N ALA A 74 -3.91 -14.33 18.02
CA ALA A 74 -4.98 -13.93 18.92
C ALA A 74 -4.43 -13.64 20.33
N SER A 75 -5.16 -12.84 21.11
CA SER A 75 -4.78 -12.54 22.49
C SER A 75 -4.65 -13.81 23.32
N CYS A 76 -3.74 -13.80 24.29
CA CYS A 76 -3.56 -14.93 25.21
C CYS A 76 -4.88 -15.27 25.94
N ALA A 77 -5.66 -14.25 26.31
CA ALA A 77 -6.95 -14.42 26.97
C ALA A 77 -7.93 -15.27 26.15
N LEU A 78 -8.20 -14.90 24.89
CA LEU A 78 -9.11 -15.66 24.02
C LEU A 78 -8.55 -17.04 23.68
N THR A 79 -7.24 -17.12 23.48
CA THR A 79 -6.55 -18.38 23.20
C THR A 79 -6.71 -19.36 24.34
N GLN A 80 -6.53 -18.92 25.59
CA GLN A 80 -6.62 -19.77 26.77
C GLN A 80 -8.03 -20.30 27.07
N VAL A 81 -9.07 -19.57 26.68
CA VAL A 81 -10.47 -20.03 26.81
C VAL A 81 -10.69 -21.34 26.05
N VAL A 82 -10.11 -21.48 24.86
CA VAL A 82 -10.27 -22.69 24.04
C VAL A 82 -9.43 -23.82 24.62
N PRO A 83 -10.00 -24.93 25.11
CA PRO A 83 -9.22 -26.01 25.72
C PRO A 83 -8.21 -26.60 24.74
N LYS A 84 -7.00 -26.96 25.21
CA LYS A 84 -5.89 -27.42 24.36
C LYS A 84 -6.26 -28.59 23.44
N ALA A 85 -7.16 -29.48 23.88
CA ALA A 85 -7.65 -30.61 23.08
C ALA A 85 -8.51 -30.19 21.87
N HIS A 86 -9.18 -29.04 21.95
CA HIS A 86 -10.05 -28.50 20.89
C HIS A 86 -9.40 -27.37 20.09
N ARG A 87 -8.36 -26.74 20.65
CA ARG A 87 -7.67 -25.59 20.05
C ARG A 87 -6.87 -26.00 18.82
N THR A 88 -7.14 -25.36 17.69
CA THR A 88 -6.39 -25.50 16.45
C THR A 88 -5.84 -24.13 16.05
N PRO A 89 -4.60 -23.79 16.46
CA PRO A 89 -3.95 -22.56 16.05
C PRO A 89 -3.71 -22.54 14.55
N ILE A 90 -4.02 -21.43 13.89
CA ILE A 90 -3.77 -21.24 12.46
C ILE A 90 -2.98 -19.93 12.24
N PRO A 91 -1.86 -19.95 11.47
CA PRO A 91 -1.08 -18.74 11.18
C PRO A 91 -1.85 -17.70 10.35
N TYR A 92 -2.65 -18.20 9.40
CA TYR A 92 -3.50 -17.40 8.55
C TYR A 92 -4.92 -17.98 8.58
N THR A 93 -5.90 -17.14 8.90
CA THR A 93 -7.31 -17.55 8.83
C THR A 93 -7.76 -17.69 7.37
N PRO A 94 -8.79 -18.48 7.07
CA PRO A 94 -9.36 -18.52 5.72
C PRO A 94 -9.76 -17.13 5.21
N LEU A 95 -10.21 -16.23 6.10
CA LEU A 95 -10.49 -14.83 5.77
C LEU A 95 -9.23 -14.07 5.33
N CYS A 96 -8.09 -14.30 5.99
CA CYS A 96 -6.81 -13.69 5.62
C CYS A 96 -6.37 -14.11 4.21
N LEU A 97 -6.53 -15.39 3.88
CA LEU A 97 -6.19 -15.93 2.57
C LEU A 97 -7.14 -15.38 1.49
N SER A 98 -8.45 -15.42 1.75
CA SER A 98 -9.46 -14.99 0.78
C SER A 98 -9.35 -13.51 0.42
N LYS A 99 -9.17 -12.61 1.41
CA LYS A 99 -9.08 -11.16 1.14
C LYS A 99 -7.75 -10.73 0.52
N ALA A 100 -6.74 -11.60 0.53
CA ALA A 100 -5.46 -11.33 -0.11
C ALA A 100 -5.60 -11.20 -1.63
N VAL A 101 -6.52 -11.98 -2.23
CA VAL A 101 -6.81 -12.01 -3.66
C VAL A 101 -8.04 -11.16 -3.95
N LYS A 102 -7.84 -9.98 -4.55
CA LYS A 102 -8.92 -9.05 -4.85
C LYS A 102 -9.73 -9.54 -6.05
N ASN A 103 -11.04 -9.45 -5.95
CA ASN A 103 -11.94 -9.73 -7.07
C ASN A 103 -11.99 -8.55 -8.05
N ALA A 104 -12.70 -8.72 -9.19
CA ALA A 104 -12.76 -7.70 -10.24
C ALA A 104 -13.33 -6.35 -9.78
N THR A 105 -14.30 -6.35 -8.85
CA THR A 105 -14.89 -5.12 -8.28
C THR A 105 -13.90 -4.41 -7.39
N GLU A 106 -13.21 -5.14 -6.51
CA GLU A 106 -12.16 -4.59 -5.63
C GLU A 106 -10.99 -4.04 -6.45
N ILE A 107 -10.52 -4.77 -7.48
CA ILE A 107 -9.46 -4.29 -8.37
C ILE A 107 -9.87 -3.00 -9.08
N LYS A 108 -11.12 -2.92 -9.57
CA LYS A 108 -11.64 -1.70 -10.19
C LYS A 108 -11.67 -0.54 -9.20
N GLY A 109 -12.12 -0.78 -7.97
CA GLY A 109 -12.11 0.21 -6.89
C GLY A 109 -10.70 0.71 -6.59
N MET A 110 -9.75 -0.20 -6.41
CA MET A 110 -8.34 0.14 -6.19
C MET A 110 -7.78 1.00 -7.33
N LYS A 111 -8.06 0.68 -8.60
CA LYS A 111 -7.68 1.52 -9.74
C LYS A 111 -8.27 2.93 -9.65
N MET A 112 -9.55 3.06 -9.29
CA MET A 112 -10.21 4.36 -9.12
C MET A 112 -9.62 5.16 -7.95
N ALA A 113 -9.31 4.52 -6.82
CA ALA A 113 -8.65 5.16 -5.69
C ALA A 113 -7.29 5.75 -6.10
N HIS A 114 -6.47 4.98 -6.83
CA HIS A 114 -5.15 5.45 -7.27
C HIS A 114 -5.22 6.55 -8.34
N ILE A 115 -6.25 6.55 -9.20
CA ILE A 115 -6.47 7.65 -10.15
C ILE A 115 -6.75 8.96 -9.40
N LYS A 116 -7.64 8.93 -8.40
CA LYS A 116 -7.95 10.08 -7.55
C LYS A 116 -6.73 10.56 -6.75
N ASP A 117 -5.98 9.62 -6.18
CA ASP A 117 -4.76 9.93 -5.41
C ASP A 117 -3.69 10.58 -6.30
N ALA A 118 -3.50 10.06 -7.51
CA ALA A 118 -2.57 10.63 -8.48
C ALA A 118 -2.97 12.06 -8.91
N VAL A 119 -4.27 12.36 -9.04
CA VAL A 119 -4.74 13.74 -9.26
C VAL A 119 -4.28 14.65 -8.12
N ALA A 120 -4.54 14.27 -6.88
CA ALA A 120 -4.15 15.05 -5.70
C ALA A 120 -2.63 15.26 -5.63
N LEU A 121 -1.83 14.25 -5.98
CA LEU A 121 -0.38 14.36 -6.00
C LEU A 121 0.15 15.21 -7.17
N CYS A 122 -0.50 15.19 -8.34
CA CYS A 122 -0.15 16.12 -9.42
C CYS A 122 -0.40 17.58 -9.02
N GLU A 123 -1.52 17.86 -8.33
CA GLU A 123 -1.78 19.19 -7.77
C GLU A 123 -0.76 19.57 -6.68
N LEU A 124 -0.39 18.62 -5.82
CA LEU A 124 0.58 18.84 -4.76
C LEU A 124 1.95 19.21 -5.34
N PHE A 125 2.48 18.43 -6.28
CA PHE A 125 3.81 18.70 -6.83
C PHE A 125 3.84 19.98 -7.67
N ALA A 126 2.76 20.28 -8.41
CA ALA A 126 2.63 21.58 -9.10
C ALA A 126 2.63 22.75 -8.09
N TRP A 127 1.92 22.61 -6.97
CA TRP A 127 1.90 23.61 -5.90
C TRP A 127 3.26 23.74 -5.20
N LEU A 128 3.94 22.64 -4.89
CA LEU A 128 5.26 22.65 -4.25
C LEU A 128 6.31 23.37 -5.11
N GLU A 129 6.35 23.10 -6.41
CA GLU A 129 7.27 23.78 -7.33
C GLU A 129 7.09 25.30 -7.34
N LYS A 130 5.85 25.77 -7.16
CA LYS A 130 5.50 27.18 -7.13
C LYS A 130 5.79 27.84 -5.78
N GLU A 131 5.52 27.15 -4.67
CA GLU A 131 5.55 27.75 -3.33
C GLU A 131 6.88 27.59 -2.60
N ILE A 132 7.67 26.56 -2.89
CA ILE A 132 8.99 26.36 -2.25
C ILE A 132 9.92 27.55 -2.48
N PRO A 133 10.01 28.17 -3.68
CA PRO A 133 10.81 29.38 -3.88
C PRO A 133 10.40 30.57 -3.00
N ASN A 134 9.16 30.59 -2.47
CA ASN A 134 8.68 31.64 -1.57
C ASN A 134 9.17 31.45 -0.12
N GLY A 135 9.78 30.31 0.21
CA GLY A 135 10.46 30.06 1.50
C GLY A 135 9.55 29.74 2.69
N ASN A 136 8.25 29.48 2.47
CA ASN A 136 7.27 29.30 3.54
C ASN A 136 6.71 27.85 3.63
N VAL A 137 7.16 26.94 2.77
CA VAL A 137 6.74 25.53 2.80
C VAL A 137 7.61 24.78 3.80
N THR A 138 6.99 24.00 4.68
CA THR A 138 7.63 23.19 5.71
C THR A 138 7.19 21.74 5.57
N GLU A 139 7.86 20.82 6.24
CA GLU A 139 7.51 19.39 6.23
C GLU A 139 6.03 19.18 6.62
N ILE A 140 5.59 19.83 7.70
CA ILE A 140 4.21 19.79 8.17
C ILE A 140 3.26 20.42 7.13
N SER A 141 3.56 21.63 6.65
CA SER A 141 2.62 22.30 5.72
C SER A 141 2.51 21.61 4.36
N ALA A 142 3.56 20.91 3.90
CA ALA A 142 3.48 20.05 2.73
C ALA A 142 2.63 18.80 2.98
N ALA A 143 2.73 18.17 4.17
CA ALA A 143 1.88 17.04 4.55
C ALA A 143 0.41 17.45 4.68
N ASP A 144 0.13 18.58 5.33
CA ASP A 144 -1.22 19.15 5.45
C ASP A 144 -1.80 19.47 4.07
N LYS A 145 -0.98 20.02 3.16
CA LYS A 145 -1.42 20.29 1.78
C LYS A 145 -1.74 19.01 1.00
N ALA A 146 -0.96 17.95 1.21
CA ALA A 146 -1.24 16.65 0.60
C ALA A 146 -2.58 16.07 1.07
N GLU A 147 -2.90 16.17 2.37
CA GLU A 147 -4.20 15.77 2.91
C GLU A 147 -5.33 16.67 2.38
N GLU A 148 -5.14 17.99 2.36
CA GLU A 148 -6.11 18.95 1.82
C GLU A 148 -6.51 18.59 0.39
N LEU A 149 -5.54 18.35 -0.49
CA LEU A 149 -5.79 18.00 -1.89
C LEU A 149 -6.48 16.64 -2.04
N ARG A 150 -6.11 15.64 -1.22
CA ARG A 150 -6.80 14.34 -1.21
C ARG A 150 -8.23 14.45 -0.73
N SER A 151 -8.51 15.31 0.25
CA SER A 151 -9.85 15.54 0.79
C SER A 151 -10.85 16.12 -0.22
N GLN A 152 -10.34 16.74 -1.29
CA GLN A 152 -11.15 17.25 -2.40
C GLN A 152 -11.60 16.14 -3.35
N GLN A 153 -10.96 14.97 -3.31
CA GLN A 153 -11.29 13.85 -4.18
C GLN A 153 -12.53 13.12 -3.67
N LYS A 154 -13.38 12.69 -4.61
CA LYS A 154 -14.64 12.01 -4.30
C LYS A 154 -14.40 10.78 -3.43
N ASP A 155 -15.27 10.56 -2.44
CA ASP A 155 -15.28 9.37 -1.58
C ASP A 155 -14.00 9.19 -0.73
N PHE A 156 -13.24 10.27 -0.49
CA PHE A 156 -12.17 10.31 0.51
C PHE A 156 -12.74 10.11 1.92
N VAL A 157 -12.07 9.28 2.73
CA VAL A 157 -12.47 8.96 4.10
C VAL A 157 -11.45 9.48 5.12
N GLY A 158 -10.16 9.46 4.77
CA GLY A 158 -9.07 9.87 5.64
C GLY A 158 -7.73 9.37 5.12
N LEU A 159 -6.63 9.69 5.80
CA LEU A 159 -5.32 9.14 5.47
C LEU A 159 -5.25 7.64 5.78
N SER A 160 -4.52 6.87 4.97
CA SER A 160 -4.29 5.44 5.22
C SER A 160 -3.22 5.19 6.28
N PHE A 161 -2.33 6.16 6.50
CA PHE A 161 -1.33 6.24 7.56
C PHE A 161 -0.87 7.71 7.73
N PRO A 162 -0.18 8.08 8.83
CA PRO A 162 0.37 9.42 8.97
C PRO A 162 1.44 9.71 7.90
N THR A 163 1.24 10.77 7.11
CA THR A 163 2.19 11.20 6.07
C THR A 163 3.60 11.40 6.62
N ILE A 164 4.58 10.79 5.96
CA ILE A 164 6.00 11.12 6.12
C ILE A 164 6.32 12.21 5.10
N SER A 165 6.74 13.37 5.59
CA SER A 165 7.16 14.51 4.77
C SER A 165 8.49 14.97 5.33
N SER A 166 9.56 14.79 4.55
CA SER A 166 10.93 14.86 5.04
C SER A 166 11.83 15.59 4.07
N VAL A 167 12.61 16.55 4.54
CA VAL A 167 13.61 17.26 3.73
C VAL A 167 15.03 17.07 4.24
N GLY A 168 15.96 16.82 3.32
CA GLY A 168 17.37 16.62 3.61
C GLY A 168 17.57 15.52 4.66
N PRO A 169 18.29 15.79 5.78
CA PRO A 169 18.66 14.77 6.75
C PRO A 169 17.49 14.00 7.36
N ASN A 170 16.32 14.63 7.47
CA ASN A 170 15.12 13.96 7.99
C ASN A 170 14.64 12.83 7.07
N GLY A 171 14.96 12.88 5.78
CA GLY A 171 14.64 11.83 4.81
C GLY A 171 15.36 10.51 5.08
N ALA A 172 16.52 10.56 5.74
CA ALA A 172 17.28 9.36 6.10
C ALA A 172 16.61 8.54 7.23
N ILE A 173 15.67 9.14 7.97
CA ILE A 173 14.96 8.48 9.06
C ILE A 173 13.74 7.75 8.47
N ILE A 174 13.85 6.43 8.26
CA ILE A 174 12.84 5.59 7.57
C ILE A 174 11.41 5.82 8.08
N HIS A 175 11.24 5.86 9.40
CA HIS A 175 9.95 6.08 10.07
C HIS A 175 9.86 7.48 10.69
N TYR A 176 10.34 8.49 9.96
CA TYR A 176 10.22 9.88 10.37
C TYR A 176 8.76 10.29 10.51
N ARG A 177 8.48 11.14 11.49
CA ARG A 177 7.22 11.84 11.61
C ARG A 177 7.52 13.31 11.88
N PRO A 178 7.05 14.24 11.05
CA PRO A 178 7.28 15.65 11.31
C PRO A 178 6.59 16.06 12.60
N LEU A 179 7.35 16.70 13.50
CA LEU A 179 6.87 17.29 14.74
C LEU A 179 7.19 18.80 14.73
N PRO A 180 6.41 19.65 15.42
CA PRO A 180 6.65 21.10 15.43
C PRO A 180 8.11 21.49 15.75
N GLU A 181 8.78 20.75 16.63
CA GLU A 181 10.17 20.95 17.05
C GLU A 181 11.22 20.49 16.03
N THR A 182 10.85 19.64 15.08
CA THR A 182 11.72 19.08 14.02
C THR A 182 11.31 19.51 12.62
N ASN A 183 10.26 20.33 12.50
CA ASN A 183 9.66 20.78 11.26
C ASN A 183 10.64 21.67 10.46
N ARG A 184 11.26 21.08 9.43
CA ARG A 184 12.17 21.81 8.55
C ARG A 184 11.42 22.55 7.45
N THR A 185 11.96 23.69 7.03
CA THR A 185 11.53 24.40 5.82
C THR A 185 12.07 23.67 4.59
N LEU A 186 11.21 23.42 3.59
CA LEU A 186 11.64 22.88 2.31
C LEU A 186 12.45 23.94 1.55
N THR A 187 13.53 23.51 0.92
CA THR A 187 14.38 24.37 0.09
C THR A 187 14.57 23.76 -1.29
N VAL A 188 15.12 24.55 -2.22
CA VAL A 188 15.48 24.05 -3.55
C VAL A 188 16.80 23.27 -3.58
N ASN A 189 17.52 23.19 -2.46
CA ASN A 189 18.88 22.64 -2.40
C ASN A 189 18.97 21.27 -1.73
N GLU A 190 17.84 20.72 -1.30
CA GLU A 190 17.79 19.46 -0.55
C GLU A 190 16.78 18.51 -1.19
N VAL A 191 17.05 17.22 -1.09
CA VAL A 191 16.10 16.17 -1.44
C VAL A 191 14.87 16.25 -0.54
N TYR A 192 13.70 16.11 -1.14
CA TYR A 192 12.41 16.01 -0.45
C TYR A 192 11.80 14.63 -0.70
N LEU A 193 11.45 13.94 0.38
CA LEU A 193 10.73 12.67 0.34
C LEU A 193 9.34 12.88 0.94
N ILE A 194 8.31 12.47 0.20
CA ILE A 194 6.95 12.38 0.70
C ILE A 194 6.41 10.97 0.49
N ASP A 195 6.00 10.36 1.59
CA ASP A 195 5.31 9.08 1.64
C ASP A 195 3.95 9.28 2.29
N SER A 196 2.91 8.99 1.53
CA SER A 196 1.55 9.32 1.90
C SER A 196 0.54 8.46 1.17
N GLY A 197 -0.62 8.27 1.80
CA GLY A 197 -1.73 7.55 1.19
C GLY A 197 -3.06 7.90 1.84
N ALA A 198 -4.14 7.41 1.24
CA ALA A 198 -5.50 7.64 1.67
C ALA A 198 -6.38 6.41 1.62
N GLN A 199 -7.42 6.48 2.44
CA GLN A 199 -8.59 5.64 2.38
C GLN A 199 -9.65 6.33 1.53
N TYR A 200 -10.05 5.66 0.47
CA TYR A 200 -11.24 5.96 -0.30
C TYR A 200 -12.25 4.84 -0.10
N ILE A 201 -13.54 5.10 -0.25
CA ILE A 201 -14.55 4.02 -0.26
C ILE A 201 -14.20 2.96 -1.33
N ASP A 202 -13.56 3.39 -2.43
CA ASP A 202 -13.11 2.51 -3.50
C ASP A 202 -11.89 1.64 -3.17
N GLY A 203 -11.01 2.05 -2.25
CA GLY A 203 -9.72 1.38 -2.05
C GLY A 203 -8.74 2.15 -1.14
N THR A 204 -7.58 1.55 -0.91
CA THR A 204 -6.49 2.10 -0.08
C THR A 204 -5.28 2.41 -0.96
N THR A 205 -4.64 3.57 -0.76
CA THR A 205 -3.42 3.98 -1.48
C THR A 205 -2.22 4.04 -0.55
N ASP A 206 -1.05 3.83 -1.15
CA ASP A 206 0.27 3.96 -0.56
C ASP A 206 1.26 4.42 -1.64
N VAL A 207 2.02 5.48 -1.40
CA VAL A 207 2.90 6.04 -2.42
C VAL A 207 3.94 6.97 -1.82
N THR A 208 5.19 6.58 -2.04
CA THR A 208 6.36 7.42 -1.85
C THR A 208 6.90 7.99 -3.16
N ARG A 209 7.17 9.30 -3.16
CA ARG A 209 8.01 9.96 -4.16
C ARG A 209 9.12 10.73 -3.49
N THR A 210 10.30 10.62 -4.08
CA THR A 210 11.46 11.43 -3.74
C THR A 210 11.76 12.38 -4.89
N VAL A 211 11.91 13.66 -4.60
CA VAL A 211 12.06 14.74 -5.59
C VAL A 211 13.10 15.76 -5.13
N HIS A 212 13.56 16.58 -6.06
CA HIS A 212 14.42 17.73 -5.80
C HIS A 212 13.91 18.96 -6.57
N PHE A 213 13.94 20.14 -5.94
CA PHE A 213 13.38 21.37 -6.51
C PHE A 213 14.42 22.28 -7.18
N GLY A 214 15.71 22.05 -6.94
CA GLY A 214 16.83 22.64 -7.69
C GLY A 214 17.61 21.59 -8.48
N THR A 215 18.93 21.57 -8.34
CA THR A 215 19.83 20.60 -8.98
C THR A 215 20.35 19.57 -7.97
N PRO A 216 19.96 18.29 -8.06
CA PRO A 216 20.50 17.26 -7.16
C PRO A 216 21.99 17.01 -7.46
N SER A 217 22.73 16.62 -6.43
CA SER A 217 24.14 16.23 -6.53
C SER A 217 24.31 14.92 -7.30
N ALA A 218 25.53 14.65 -7.77
CA ALA A 218 25.85 13.40 -8.46
C ALA A 218 25.57 12.16 -7.59
N PHE A 219 25.85 12.24 -6.28
CA PHE A 219 25.62 11.13 -5.35
C PHE A 219 24.14 10.90 -5.06
N GLU A 220 23.33 11.97 -4.94
CA GLU A 220 21.87 11.86 -4.83
C GLU A 220 21.27 11.22 -6.09
N GLN A 221 21.73 11.63 -7.29
CA GLN A 221 21.28 11.03 -8.56
C GLN A 221 21.70 9.57 -8.70
N GLU A 222 22.93 9.23 -8.30
CA GLU A 222 23.44 7.87 -8.33
C GLU A 222 22.59 6.95 -7.44
N CYS A 223 22.41 7.31 -6.16
CA CYS A 223 21.59 6.55 -5.22
C CYS A 223 20.14 6.43 -5.69
N PHE A 224 19.55 7.52 -6.17
CA PHE A 224 18.18 7.51 -6.71
C PHE A 224 18.05 6.55 -7.88
N THR A 225 19.05 6.51 -8.75
CA THR A 225 19.04 5.64 -9.91
C THR A 225 19.19 4.18 -9.50
N TYR A 226 20.01 3.85 -8.50
CA TYR A 226 20.07 2.47 -7.99
C TYR A 226 18.74 2.02 -7.40
N VAL A 227 18.06 2.88 -6.61
CA VAL A 227 16.71 2.60 -6.09
C VAL A 227 15.72 2.42 -7.23
N LEU A 228 15.73 3.30 -8.24
CA LEU A 228 14.87 3.20 -9.41
C LEU A 228 15.08 1.91 -10.19
N LYS A 229 16.33 1.48 -10.39
CA LYS A 229 16.64 0.21 -11.07
C LYS A 229 16.07 -0.97 -10.29
N GLY A 230 16.17 -0.95 -8.97
CA GLY A 230 15.55 -1.95 -8.09
C GLY A 230 14.02 -1.99 -8.24
N HIS A 231 13.38 -0.82 -8.21
CA HIS A 231 11.93 -0.69 -8.42
C HIS A 231 11.50 -1.24 -9.78
N ILE A 232 12.21 -0.87 -10.85
CA ILE A 232 11.93 -1.37 -12.20
C ILE A 232 12.14 -2.89 -12.27
N ALA A 233 13.18 -3.42 -11.62
CA ALA A 233 13.49 -4.85 -11.63
C ALA A 233 12.37 -5.69 -11.00
N VAL A 234 11.74 -5.21 -9.92
CA VAL A 234 10.56 -5.85 -9.32
C VAL A 234 9.34 -5.65 -10.22
N SER A 235 8.99 -4.42 -10.55
CA SER A 235 7.79 -4.09 -11.33
C SER A 235 7.74 -4.78 -12.70
N ALA A 236 8.88 -4.94 -13.37
CA ALA A 236 9.00 -5.57 -14.68
C ALA A 236 9.28 -7.09 -14.62
N ALA A 237 9.32 -7.70 -13.43
CA ALA A 237 9.60 -9.12 -13.27
C ALA A 237 8.49 -9.98 -13.89
N ILE A 238 8.88 -11.00 -14.66
CA ILE A 238 7.99 -12.07 -15.11
C ILE A 238 8.40 -13.35 -14.39
N PHE A 239 7.49 -13.94 -13.63
CA PHE A 239 7.78 -15.09 -12.76
C PHE A 239 6.69 -16.17 -12.86
N PRO A 240 6.99 -17.44 -12.55
CA PRO A 240 5.98 -18.50 -12.54
C PRO A 240 4.86 -18.23 -11.53
N ASN A 241 3.64 -18.66 -11.86
CA ASN A 241 2.54 -18.64 -10.90
C ASN A 241 2.89 -19.47 -9.64
N GLY A 242 2.56 -18.94 -8.45
CA GLY A 242 2.89 -19.55 -7.16
C GLY A 242 4.31 -19.28 -6.66
N THR A 243 5.03 -18.33 -7.28
CA THR A 243 6.30 -17.82 -6.72
C THR A 243 5.99 -16.99 -5.47
N LYS A 244 6.68 -17.25 -4.36
CA LYS A 244 6.57 -16.44 -3.14
C LYS A 244 7.20 -15.07 -3.33
N GLY A 245 6.63 -14.03 -2.71
CA GLY A 245 7.07 -12.65 -2.91
C GLY A 245 8.46 -12.38 -2.35
N HIS A 246 8.89 -13.03 -1.27
CA HIS A 246 10.26 -12.86 -0.75
C HIS A 246 11.36 -13.22 -1.77
N LEU A 247 11.06 -14.07 -2.77
CA LEU A 247 12.01 -14.44 -3.82
C LEU A 247 12.28 -13.30 -4.81
N LEU A 248 11.47 -12.25 -4.78
CA LEU A 248 11.61 -11.06 -5.63
C LEU A 248 12.35 -9.92 -4.90
N ASP A 249 12.51 -10.00 -3.57
CA ASP A 249 13.11 -8.93 -2.75
C ASP A 249 14.54 -8.57 -3.18
N SER A 250 15.35 -9.57 -3.54
CA SER A 250 16.73 -9.33 -4.00
C SER A 250 16.82 -8.62 -5.36
N PHE A 251 15.75 -8.63 -6.19
CA PHE A 251 15.75 -7.87 -7.44
C PHE A 251 15.80 -6.36 -7.17
N ALA A 252 15.14 -5.91 -6.10
CA ALA A 252 15.11 -4.51 -5.70
C ALA A 252 16.43 -4.01 -5.08
N ARG A 253 17.28 -4.94 -4.62
CA ARG A 253 18.52 -4.63 -3.89
C ARG A 253 19.79 -4.75 -4.72
N ALA A 254 19.75 -5.54 -5.80
CA ALA A 254 20.94 -5.97 -6.52
C ALA A 254 21.86 -4.79 -6.91
N THR A 255 21.29 -3.71 -7.45
CA THR A 255 22.04 -2.51 -7.87
C THR A 255 22.61 -1.71 -6.72
N LEU A 256 21.95 -1.68 -5.56
CA LEU A 256 22.51 -1.07 -4.34
C LEU A 256 23.67 -1.93 -3.82
N TRP A 257 23.48 -3.26 -3.77
CA TRP A 257 24.51 -4.19 -3.30
C TRP A 257 25.77 -4.19 -4.15
N GLU A 258 25.67 -4.02 -5.46
CA GLU A 258 26.82 -3.86 -6.36
C GLU A 258 27.75 -2.69 -5.95
N SER A 259 27.17 -1.66 -5.33
CA SER A 259 27.87 -0.47 -4.83
C SER A 259 28.07 -0.49 -3.30
N GLY A 260 27.76 -1.59 -2.62
CA GLY A 260 27.91 -1.73 -1.16
C GLY A 260 26.85 -1.02 -0.33
N LEU A 261 25.73 -0.62 -0.94
CA LEU A 261 24.60 0.06 -0.31
C LEU A 261 23.46 -0.93 -0.01
N ASP A 262 22.54 -0.59 0.91
CA ASP A 262 21.33 -1.37 1.21
C ASP A 262 20.25 -0.51 1.91
N TYR A 263 19.07 -1.07 2.16
CA TYR A 263 17.99 -0.48 2.97
C TYR A 263 17.40 -1.46 3.99
N LEU A 264 17.11 -0.98 5.20
CA LEU A 264 16.77 -1.83 6.36
C LEU A 264 15.27 -2.09 6.56
N HIS A 265 14.48 -2.07 5.48
CA HIS A 265 13.08 -2.45 5.46
C HIS A 265 12.77 -3.45 4.32
N GLY A 266 11.58 -4.06 4.35
CA GLY A 266 11.14 -4.95 3.26
C GLY A 266 10.92 -4.16 1.96
N THR A 267 10.97 -4.84 0.84
CA THR A 267 10.72 -4.24 -0.49
C THR A 267 9.23 -3.99 -0.75
N GLY A 268 8.34 -4.67 -0.04
CA GLY A 268 6.91 -4.39 -0.09
C GLY A 268 6.05 -5.27 0.81
N HIS A 269 4.79 -4.90 0.93
CA HIS A 269 3.76 -5.56 1.73
C HIS A 269 2.45 -5.62 0.95
N GLY A 270 1.53 -6.53 1.30
CA GLY A 270 0.20 -6.51 0.73
C GLY A 270 -0.60 -5.26 1.14
N VAL A 271 -1.58 -4.87 0.32
CA VAL A 271 -2.44 -3.70 0.53
C VAL A 271 -3.92 -4.11 0.49
N GLY A 272 -4.68 -3.69 1.50
CA GLY A 272 -6.12 -3.93 1.60
C GLY A 272 -6.97 -3.09 0.64
N CYS A 273 -8.20 -3.51 0.39
CA CYS A 273 -9.17 -2.73 -0.38
C CYS A 273 -10.08 -1.97 0.60
N PHE A 274 -9.82 -0.68 0.82
CA PHE A 274 -10.47 0.14 1.86
C PHE A 274 -10.35 -0.50 3.25
N LEU A 275 -9.14 -0.97 3.56
CA LEU A 275 -8.77 -1.68 4.78
C LEU A 275 -7.36 -1.26 5.20
N ASN A 276 -6.63 -2.08 5.94
CA ASN A 276 -5.26 -1.77 6.35
C ASN A 276 -4.35 -1.59 5.13
N VAL A 277 -3.54 -0.54 5.15
CA VAL A 277 -2.50 -0.31 4.14
C VAL A 277 -1.41 -1.39 4.18
N HIS A 278 -1.06 -1.84 5.39
CA HIS A 278 -0.21 -3.00 5.63
C HIS A 278 -1.07 -4.26 5.85
N GLU A 279 -1.17 -5.10 4.82
CA GLU A 279 -2.03 -6.28 4.81
C GLU A 279 -1.27 -7.55 4.40
N GLY A 280 -1.18 -8.53 5.31
CA GLY A 280 -0.71 -9.88 4.96
C GLY A 280 -1.76 -10.72 4.22
N PRO A 281 -1.39 -11.92 3.74
CA PRO A 281 -0.15 -12.65 4.05
C PRO A 281 0.92 -12.54 2.96
N CYS A 282 0.60 -11.99 1.79
CA CYS A 282 1.59 -11.74 0.74
C CYS A 282 2.43 -10.49 1.05
N GLY A 283 3.62 -10.43 0.48
CA GLY A 283 4.56 -9.32 0.62
C GLY A 283 5.90 -9.67 -0.04
N ILE A 284 6.79 -8.68 -0.16
CA ILE A 284 8.11 -8.82 -0.76
C ILE A 284 9.13 -8.41 0.31
N SER A 285 9.66 -9.36 1.06
CA SER A 285 10.60 -9.03 2.14
C SER A 285 11.52 -10.19 2.48
N TYR A 286 12.80 -9.88 2.67
CA TYR A 286 13.78 -10.81 3.26
C TYR A 286 13.44 -11.25 4.69
N LYS A 287 12.53 -10.55 5.39
CA LYS A 287 12.21 -10.78 6.81
C LYS A 287 11.37 -12.05 7.03
N THR A 288 10.72 -12.59 6.00
CA THR A 288 9.85 -13.76 6.13
C THR A 288 9.97 -14.70 4.93
N PHE A 289 10.02 -16.01 5.21
CA PHE A 289 9.86 -17.09 4.23
C PHE A 289 8.44 -17.68 4.24
N ALA A 290 7.64 -17.30 5.25
CA ALA A 290 6.31 -17.83 5.51
C ALA A 290 5.20 -17.05 4.79
N ASP A 291 5.55 -16.15 3.88
CA ASP A 291 4.60 -15.46 2.99
C ASP A 291 3.87 -16.45 2.07
N GLU A 292 2.62 -16.11 1.73
CA GLU A 292 1.85 -16.91 0.78
C GLU A 292 2.35 -16.70 -0.65
N PRO A 293 2.27 -17.73 -1.51
CA PRO A 293 2.58 -17.61 -2.93
C PRO A 293 1.81 -16.48 -3.61
N LEU A 294 2.46 -15.73 -4.50
CA LEU A 294 1.79 -14.70 -5.29
C LEU A 294 0.86 -15.32 -6.34
N GLU A 295 -0.36 -14.78 -6.40
CA GLU A 295 -1.40 -15.15 -7.34
C GLU A 295 -2.04 -13.92 -7.97
N ALA A 296 -2.63 -14.07 -9.16
CA ALA A 296 -3.30 -12.97 -9.85
C ALA A 296 -4.44 -12.40 -9.00
N GLY A 297 -4.51 -11.07 -8.89
CA GLY A 297 -5.46 -10.37 -8.02
C GLY A 297 -4.89 -9.97 -6.66
N MET A 298 -3.71 -10.48 -6.26
CA MET A 298 -3.00 -9.92 -5.10
C MET A 298 -2.46 -8.52 -5.41
N ILE A 299 -2.44 -7.66 -4.40
CA ILE A 299 -1.95 -6.28 -4.48
C ILE A 299 -0.88 -6.09 -3.42
N VAL A 300 0.30 -5.60 -3.81
CA VAL A 300 1.45 -5.33 -2.93
C VAL A 300 2.08 -3.98 -3.24
N SER A 301 2.84 -3.40 -2.31
CA SER A 301 3.77 -2.31 -2.60
C SER A 301 5.06 -2.85 -3.25
N ASP A 302 5.74 -1.97 -3.99
CA ASP A 302 7.09 -2.12 -4.54
C ASP A 302 7.84 -0.81 -4.23
N GLU A 303 8.61 -0.82 -3.15
CA GLU A 303 9.07 0.36 -2.42
C GLU A 303 10.55 0.32 -2.00
N PRO A 304 11.53 0.00 -2.87
CA PRO A 304 12.94 0.10 -2.48
C PRO A 304 13.34 1.51 -2.05
N GLY A 305 14.41 1.58 -1.25
CA GLY A 305 14.95 2.85 -0.77
C GLY A 305 16.45 2.84 -0.55
N TYR A 306 16.97 3.99 -0.15
CA TYR A 306 18.33 4.20 0.35
C TYR A 306 18.34 5.41 1.29
N TYR A 307 19.09 5.33 2.38
CA TYR A 307 19.06 6.34 3.45
C TYR A 307 20.50 6.69 3.86
N GLU A 308 20.92 7.90 3.53
CA GLU A 308 22.24 8.44 3.88
C GLU A 308 22.12 9.24 5.18
N ASP A 309 22.54 8.64 6.30
CA ASP A 309 22.41 9.22 7.63
C ASP A 309 22.97 10.65 7.70
N GLY A 310 22.13 11.58 8.15
CA GLY A 310 22.50 12.98 8.27
C GLY A 310 22.53 13.77 6.95
N SER A 311 22.14 13.18 5.82
CA SER A 311 22.16 13.83 4.51
C SER A 311 20.81 13.81 3.79
N PHE A 312 20.35 12.66 3.31
CA PHE A 312 19.09 12.52 2.56
C PHE A 312 18.55 11.10 2.62
N GLY A 313 17.29 10.92 2.23
CA GLY A 313 16.73 9.59 1.99
C GLY A 313 15.92 9.56 0.71
N ILE A 314 15.87 8.37 0.13
CA ILE A 314 15.20 8.07 -1.13
C ILE A 314 14.34 6.83 -0.93
N ARG A 315 13.09 6.91 -1.38
CA ARG A 315 12.23 5.77 -1.61
C ARG A 315 11.38 6.04 -2.85
N ILE A 316 11.21 5.02 -3.68
CA ILE A 316 10.33 5.04 -4.84
C ILE A 316 9.34 3.92 -4.66
N GLU A 317 8.08 4.27 -4.47
CA GLU A 317 7.05 3.30 -4.13
C GLU A 317 5.85 3.39 -5.05
N ASN A 318 5.41 2.22 -5.51
CA ASN A 318 4.11 2.06 -6.14
C ASN A 318 3.36 0.89 -5.50
N VAL A 319 2.05 1.00 -5.42
CA VAL A 319 1.17 -0.15 -5.28
C VAL A 319 1.02 -0.82 -6.65
N VAL A 320 1.19 -2.13 -6.68
CA VAL A 320 1.15 -2.96 -7.89
C VAL A 320 0.18 -4.13 -7.75
N LEU A 321 -0.51 -4.45 -8.85
CA LEU A 321 -1.41 -5.60 -8.97
C LEU A 321 -0.68 -6.76 -9.64
N VAL A 322 -0.75 -7.95 -9.05
CA VAL A 322 -0.29 -9.18 -9.70
C VAL A 322 -1.26 -9.57 -10.81
N VAL A 323 -0.76 -9.66 -12.04
CA VAL A 323 -1.55 -9.99 -13.24
C VAL A 323 -0.91 -11.13 -14.05
N PRO A 324 -1.69 -11.90 -14.83
CA PRO A 324 -1.13 -12.91 -15.73
C PRO A 324 -0.20 -12.30 -16.79
N ALA A 325 0.95 -12.94 -17.02
CA ALA A 325 1.90 -12.63 -18.08
C ALA A 325 1.87 -13.70 -19.18
N LYS A 326 2.25 -13.33 -20.41
CA LYS A 326 2.34 -14.22 -21.57
C LYS A 326 3.76 -14.23 -22.14
N PRO A 327 4.73 -14.86 -21.45
CA PRO A 327 6.08 -15.00 -22.00
C PRO A 327 6.09 -15.91 -23.24
N LYS A 328 7.22 -15.91 -23.96
CA LYS A 328 7.41 -16.65 -25.23
C LYS A 328 7.09 -18.15 -25.13
N TYR A 329 7.35 -18.77 -23.98
CA TYR A 329 7.13 -20.19 -23.74
C TYR A 329 6.34 -20.40 -22.45
N ASN A 330 5.52 -21.45 -22.40
CA ASN A 330 4.77 -21.85 -21.21
C ASN A 330 5.29 -23.21 -20.68
N TYR A 331 6.30 -23.16 -19.80
CA TYR A 331 6.91 -24.37 -19.27
C TYR A 331 5.96 -25.11 -18.31
N ARG A 332 5.66 -26.38 -18.63
CA ARG A 332 4.77 -27.27 -17.85
C ARG A 332 3.37 -26.70 -17.60
N ASN A 333 2.87 -25.81 -18.47
CA ASN A 333 1.55 -25.19 -18.35
C ASN A 333 1.28 -24.49 -17.01
N ARG A 334 2.32 -24.03 -16.30
CA ARG A 334 2.15 -23.35 -14.99
C ARG A 334 1.61 -21.94 -15.11
N GLY A 335 1.75 -21.32 -16.28
CA GLY A 335 1.50 -19.90 -16.47
C GLY A 335 2.57 -19.03 -15.81
N SER A 336 2.47 -17.72 -16.05
CA SER A 336 3.38 -16.73 -15.48
C SER A 336 2.59 -15.51 -15.05
N LEU A 337 3.19 -14.74 -14.14
CA LEU A 337 2.67 -13.52 -13.57
C LEU A 337 3.67 -12.38 -13.81
N THR A 338 3.17 -11.16 -13.74
CA THR A 338 3.92 -9.89 -13.72
C THR A 338 3.14 -8.89 -12.88
N PHE A 339 3.68 -7.70 -12.70
CA PHE A 339 2.99 -6.62 -12.01
C PHE A 339 2.40 -5.58 -12.97
N GLU A 340 1.25 -5.02 -12.62
CA GLU A 340 0.65 -3.83 -13.22
C GLU A 340 0.61 -2.71 -12.16
N PRO A 341 1.30 -1.56 -12.36
CA PRO A 341 1.22 -0.46 -11.40
C PRO A 341 -0.20 0.11 -11.32
N LEU A 342 -0.69 0.23 -10.08
CA LEU A 342 -1.93 0.97 -9.76
C LEU A 342 -1.61 2.43 -9.52
N THR A 343 -0.52 2.71 -8.81
CA THR A 343 0.03 4.07 -8.66
C THR A 343 0.46 4.60 -10.03
N LEU A 344 -0.01 5.81 -10.38
CA LEU A 344 0.28 6.48 -11.65
C LEU A 344 0.75 7.92 -11.43
N VAL A 345 1.81 8.06 -10.63
CA VAL A 345 2.45 9.35 -10.33
C VAL A 345 3.83 9.39 -10.99
N PRO A 346 4.21 10.46 -11.72
CA PRO A 346 5.53 10.55 -12.33
C PRO A 346 6.67 10.30 -11.36
N ILE A 347 7.78 9.74 -11.87
CA ILE A 347 9.05 9.58 -11.16
C ILE A 347 9.99 10.64 -11.73
N GLN A 348 10.56 11.49 -10.89
CA GLN A 348 11.19 12.73 -11.33
C GLN A 348 12.48 12.47 -12.13
N VAL A 349 12.50 12.86 -13.41
CA VAL A 349 13.61 12.56 -14.33
C VAL A 349 14.93 13.20 -13.90
N LYS A 350 14.91 14.41 -13.32
CA LYS A 350 16.15 15.11 -12.91
C LYS A 350 16.91 14.41 -11.78
N MET A 351 16.25 13.51 -11.04
CA MET A 351 16.89 12.68 -10.02
C MET A 351 17.59 11.46 -10.64
N MET A 352 17.33 11.15 -11.91
CA MET A 352 17.93 10.02 -12.60
C MET A 352 19.29 10.43 -13.18
N ASN A 353 20.32 9.63 -12.91
CA ASN A 353 21.49 9.55 -13.75
C ASN A 353 21.15 8.64 -14.95
N THR A 354 20.75 9.24 -16.07
CA THR A 354 20.24 8.51 -17.25
C THR A 354 21.31 7.68 -17.95
N GLU A 355 22.59 7.91 -17.67
CA GLU A 355 23.72 7.12 -18.19
C GLU A 355 23.83 5.75 -17.50
N LEU A 356 23.32 5.61 -16.27
CA LEU A 356 23.26 4.33 -15.53
C LEU A 356 22.04 3.46 -15.91
N LEU A 357 21.10 4.02 -16.67
CA LEU A 357 19.92 3.30 -17.15
C LEU A 357 20.23 2.54 -18.44
N THR A 358 19.91 1.26 -18.43
CA THR A 358 19.84 0.44 -19.64
C THR A 358 18.68 0.93 -20.53
N GLN A 359 18.74 0.61 -21.83
CA GLN A 359 17.65 0.96 -22.74
C GLN A 359 16.30 0.40 -22.27
N LYS A 360 16.26 -0.83 -21.73
CA LYS A 360 15.03 -1.44 -21.22
C LYS A 360 14.42 -0.65 -20.05
N GLU A 361 15.26 -0.09 -19.17
CA GLU A 361 14.80 0.72 -18.05
C GLU A 361 14.31 2.09 -18.53
N LYS A 362 15.00 2.73 -19.50
CA LYS A 362 14.50 3.95 -20.15
C LYS A 362 13.14 3.72 -20.81
N ASP A 363 13.00 2.62 -21.55
CA ASP A 363 11.74 2.25 -22.20
C ASP A 363 10.63 2.01 -21.17
N TRP A 364 10.94 1.37 -20.03
CA TRP A 364 9.99 1.18 -18.94
C TRP A 364 9.54 2.52 -18.35
N VAL A 365 10.47 3.45 -18.06
CA VAL A 365 10.13 4.78 -17.53
C VAL A 365 9.25 5.55 -18.51
N ASN A 366 9.62 5.53 -19.80
CA ASN A 366 8.87 6.21 -20.86
C ASN A 366 7.45 5.65 -21.00
N GLU A 367 7.28 4.32 -20.96
CA GLU A 367 5.98 3.68 -21.01
C GLU A 367 5.14 3.97 -19.76
N TYR A 368 5.75 3.92 -18.57
CA TYR A 368 5.10 4.27 -17.32
C TYR A 368 4.63 5.73 -17.31
N HIS A 369 5.49 6.68 -17.69
CA HIS A 369 5.14 8.10 -17.81
C HIS A 369 4.08 8.36 -18.87
N ARG A 370 4.11 7.67 -20.01
CA ARG A 370 3.05 7.73 -21.02
C ARG A 370 1.71 7.31 -20.42
N ARG A 371 1.67 6.21 -19.67
CA ARG A 371 0.45 5.76 -18.98
C ARG A 371 -0.04 6.77 -17.94
N CYS A 372 0.85 7.36 -17.14
CA CYS A 372 0.49 8.43 -16.21
C CYS A 372 -0.18 9.59 -16.97
N ARG A 373 0.45 10.06 -18.06
CA ARG A 373 -0.07 11.16 -18.87
C ARG A 373 -1.44 10.85 -19.47
N GLU A 374 -1.64 9.65 -20.00
CA GLU A 374 -2.89 9.26 -20.65
C GLU A 374 -4.04 9.11 -19.65
N VAL A 375 -3.82 8.37 -18.57
CA VAL A 375 -4.89 8.06 -17.60
C VAL A 375 -5.16 9.24 -16.68
N ILE A 376 -4.11 9.79 -16.07
CA ILE A 376 -4.27 10.88 -15.09
C ILE A 376 -4.50 12.22 -15.81
N GLY A 377 -3.93 12.41 -17.00
CA GLY A 377 -4.19 13.62 -17.79
C GLY A 377 -5.67 13.74 -18.19
N ALA A 378 -6.29 12.63 -18.63
CA ALA A 378 -7.72 12.61 -18.92
C ALA A 378 -8.58 12.93 -17.70
N GLU A 379 -8.20 12.42 -16.52
CA GLU A 379 -8.92 12.70 -15.27
C GLU A 379 -8.73 14.15 -14.79
N LEU A 380 -7.52 14.71 -14.89
CA LEU A 380 -7.23 16.10 -14.58
C LEU A 380 -8.03 17.06 -15.49
N GLU A 381 -8.10 16.76 -16.79
CA GLU A 381 -8.92 17.51 -17.75
C GLU A 381 -10.41 17.42 -17.38
N ARG A 382 -10.91 16.22 -17.07
CA ARG A 382 -12.28 16.00 -16.62
C ARG A 382 -12.63 16.78 -15.35
N GLN A 383 -11.68 16.93 -14.42
CA GLN A 383 -11.84 17.71 -13.19
C GLN A 383 -11.53 19.22 -13.36
N GLY A 384 -11.09 19.66 -14.55
CA GLY A 384 -10.73 21.05 -14.83
C GLY A 384 -9.44 21.53 -14.16
N LYS A 385 -8.54 20.63 -13.76
CA LYS A 385 -7.29 20.93 -13.03
C LYS A 385 -6.12 21.22 -13.98
N MET A 386 -6.22 22.30 -14.75
CA MET A 386 -5.31 22.60 -15.87
C MET A 386 -3.85 22.85 -15.47
N GLU A 387 -3.59 23.46 -14.32
CA GLU A 387 -2.22 23.72 -13.82
C GLU A 387 -1.48 22.40 -13.54
N ALA A 388 -2.16 21.47 -12.86
CA ALA A 388 -1.64 20.12 -12.59
C ALA A 388 -1.51 19.27 -13.86
N LEU A 389 -2.40 19.46 -14.86
CA LEU A 389 -2.26 18.81 -16.16
C LEU A 389 -1.00 19.28 -16.89
N GLN A 390 -0.72 20.59 -16.89
CA GLN A 390 0.49 21.15 -17.49
C GLN A 390 1.75 20.63 -16.80
N TRP A 391 1.72 20.56 -15.46
CA TRP A 391 2.77 19.92 -14.67
C TRP A 391 2.97 18.46 -15.08
N LEU A 392 1.90 17.65 -15.14
CA LEU A 392 1.98 16.24 -15.49
C LEU A 392 2.56 16.03 -16.90
N VAL A 393 2.17 16.84 -17.88
CA VAL A 393 2.70 16.74 -19.25
C VAL A 393 4.21 17.02 -19.28
N ARG A 394 4.68 17.99 -18.51
CA ARG A 394 6.11 18.32 -18.42
C ARG A 394 6.92 17.22 -17.72
N GLU A 395 6.41 16.70 -16.60
CA GLU A 395 7.12 15.68 -15.80
C GLU A 395 7.04 14.25 -16.37
N THR A 396 6.29 14.06 -17.47
CA THR A 396 6.18 12.77 -18.17
C THR A 396 6.86 12.77 -19.53
N GLN A 397 7.66 13.78 -19.87
CA GLN A 397 8.38 13.79 -21.14
C GLN A 397 9.35 12.60 -21.24
N PRO A 398 9.53 12.02 -22.44
CA PRO A 398 10.40 10.87 -22.61
C PRO A 398 11.84 11.18 -22.17
N VAL A 399 12.42 10.25 -21.44
CA VAL A 399 13.85 10.19 -21.13
C VAL A 399 14.60 9.72 -22.39
N VAL A 400 15.68 10.42 -22.72
CA VAL A 400 16.56 10.14 -23.88
C VAL A 400 17.73 9.26 -23.47
#